data_AF-A0A3B3ZXD2-F1
#
_entry.id   AF-A0A3B3ZXD2-F1
#
_cell.length_a   1.000
_cell.length_b   1.000
_cell.length_c   1.000
_cell.angle_alpha   90.00
_cell.angle_beta   90.00
_cell.angle_gamma   90.00
#
_symmetry.space_group_name_H-M   'P 1'
#
loop_
_entity.id
_entity.type
_entity.pdbx_description
1 polymer ?
#
loop_
_entity_poly.entity_id
_entity_poly.type
_entity_poly.pdbx_seq_one_letter_code
_entity_poly.pdbx_strand_id
1 'polypeptide(L)' 'MAAGAGAAGGQGARSSTATLESSLDRRFQGVSNTMESIQGLSAWCIENKKHHGQIVRSWMKWLKKCE' A
#
# COMPACT_ATOMS: atom_id res chain seq x y z
N MET A 1 -42.51 -16.61 -0.59
CA MET A 1 -41.35 -17.13 0.18
C MET A 1 -40.10 -16.35 -0.22
N ALA A 2 -39.25 -16.03 0.78
CA ALA A 2 -37.83 -15.62 0.74
C ALA A 2 -37.44 -14.36 -0.08
N ALA A 3 -37.06 -13.24 0.56
CA ALA A 3 -35.74 -12.92 1.16
C ALA A 3 -34.68 -12.60 0.09
N GLY A 4 -33.89 -11.53 0.16
CA GLY A 4 -33.64 -10.60 1.24
C GLY A 4 -32.82 -9.39 0.77
N ALA A 5 -32.76 -8.41 1.67
CA ALA A 5 -32.06 -7.15 1.54
C ALA A 5 -30.52 -7.29 1.65
N GLY A 6 -29.83 -6.29 1.08
CA GLY A 6 -28.65 -5.70 1.70
C GLY A 6 -27.28 -6.21 1.23
N ALA A 7 -26.49 -5.31 0.64
CA ALA A 7 -25.07 -5.05 0.93
C ALA A 7 -24.28 -4.55 -0.30
N ALA A 8 -24.69 -3.43 -0.89
CA ALA A 8 -23.84 -2.66 -1.80
C ALA A 8 -23.19 -1.50 -1.02
N GLY A 9 -22.19 -1.80 -0.18
CA GLY A 9 -21.54 -0.79 0.67
C GLY A 9 -20.08 -1.03 1.04
N GLY A 10 -19.42 -2.07 0.53
CA GLY A 10 -18.09 -2.48 1.00
C GLY A 10 -16.99 -2.62 -0.06
N GLN A 11 -17.28 -2.45 -1.36
CA GLN A 11 -16.30 -2.76 -2.41
C GLN A 11 -15.27 -1.64 -2.66
N GLY A 12 -15.62 -0.37 -2.46
CA GLY A 12 -14.73 0.76 -2.79
C GLY A 12 -13.49 0.88 -1.88
N ALA A 13 -13.65 0.64 -0.57
CA ALA A 13 -12.55 0.73 0.39
C ALA A 13 -11.55 -0.43 0.22
N ARG A 14 -12.04 -1.65 0.00
CA ARG A 14 -11.21 -2.84 -0.24
C ARG A 14 -10.39 -2.69 -1.53
N SER A 15 -11.02 -2.18 -2.60
CA SER A 15 -10.33 -1.91 -3.87
C SER A 15 -9.21 -0.88 -3.72
N SER A 16 -9.46 0.22 -3.00
CA SER A 16 -8.47 1.27 -2.72
C SER A 16 -7.29 0.78 -1.87
N THR A 17 -7.52 -0.22 -1.03
CA THR A 17 -6.48 -0.81 -0.18
C THR A 17 -5.56 -1.71 -1.01
N ALA A 18 -6.14 -2.53 -1.89
CA ALA A 18 -5.40 -3.45 -2.77
C ALA A 18 -4.54 -2.70 -3.83
N THR A 19 -5.03 -1.57 -4.34
CA THR A 19 -4.28 -0.72 -5.27
C THR A 19 -3.08 -0.06 -4.59
N LEU A 20 -3.23 0.35 -3.32
CA LEU A 20 -2.12 0.89 -2.53
C LEU A 20 -1.08 -0.18 -2.21
N GLU A 21 -1.49 -1.39 -1.81
CA GLU A 21 -0.56 -2.50 -1.57
C GLU A 21 0.24 -2.87 -2.83
N SER A 22 -0.41 -2.94 -4.00
CA SER A 22 0.27 -3.22 -5.26
C SER A 22 1.30 -2.14 -5.62
N SER A 23 1.00 -0.88 -5.32
CA SER A 23 1.91 0.25 -5.53
C SER A 23 3.11 0.20 -4.59
N LEU A 24 2.88 -0.18 -3.32
CA LEU A 24 3.94 -0.36 -2.33
C LEU A 24 4.88 -1.50 -2.71
N ASP A 25 4.33 -2.65 -3.15
CA ASP A 25 5.13 -3.80 -3.52
C ASP A 25 6.09 -3.49 -4.68
N ARG A 26 5.58 -2.83 -5.74
CA ARG A 26 6.42 -2.37 -6.86
C ARG A 26 7.49 -1.37 -6.42
N ARG A 27 7.15 -0.43 -5.53
CA ARG A 27 8.09 0.58 -5.04
C ARG A 27 9.19 -0.03 -4.17
N PHE A 28 8.86 -0.97 -3.30
CA PHE A 28 9.83 -1.64 -2.45
C PHE A 28 10.71 -2.62 -3.21
N GLN A 29 10.20 -3.25 -4.28
CA GLN A 29 11.02 -4.06 -5.18
C GLN A 29 12.03 -3.22 -5.97
N GLY A 30 11.64 -2.02 -6.40
CA GLY A 30 12.46 -1.15 -7.23
C GLY A 30 13.38 -0.19 -6.47
N VAL A 31 13.32 -0.15 -5.13
CA VAL A 31 14.17 0.76 -4.35
C VAL A 31 15.63 0.32 -4.44
N SER A 32 16.52 1.28 -4.64
CA SER A 32 17.97 1.07 -4.76
C SER A 32 18.71 2.05 -3.85
N ASN A 33 20.04 1.92 -3.78
CA ASN A 33 20.90 2.76 -2.97
C ASN A 33 21.26 4.11 -3.63
N THR A 34 20.62 4.48 -4.74
CA THR A 34 20.83 5.81 -5.34
C THR A 34 20.02 6.87 -4.60
N MET A 35 20.52 8.10 -4.59
CA MET A 35 19.86 9.23 -3.93
C MET A 35 18.45 9.45 -4.49
N GLU A 36 18.30 9.38 -5.80
CA GLU A 36 17.04 9.60 -6.52
C GLU A 36 15.99 8.55 -6.14
N SER A 37 16.41 7.29 -5.99
CA SER A 37 15.52 6.19 -5.61
C SER A 37 15.00 6.37 -4.18
N ILE A 38 15.91 6.66 -3.25
CA ILE A 38 15.57 6.88 -1.83
C ILE A 38 14.69 8.13 -1.67
N GLN A 39 15.04 9.23 -2.34
CA GLN A 39 14.27 10.47 -2.29
C GLN A 39 12.89 10.30 -2.93
N GLY A 40 12.80 9.63 -4.07
CA GLY A 40 11.53 9.34 -4.74
C GLY A 40 10.60 8.50 -3.86
N LEU A 41 11.13 7.51 -3.13
CA LEU A 41 10.35 6.75 -2.17
C LEU A 41 9.91 7.61 -0.97
N SER A 42 10.83 8.40 -0.40
CA SER A 42 10.55 9.28 0.74
C SER A 42 9.46 10.32 0.42
N ALA A 43 9.58 11.01 -0.71
CA ALA A 43 8.60 11.99 -1.18
C ALA A 43 7.21 11.37 -1.35
N TRP A 44 7.14 10.19 -1.97
CA TRP A 44 5.88 9.48 -2.14
C TRP A 44 5.24 9.06 -0.81
N CYS A 45 6.03 8.64 0.17
CA CYS A 45 5.54 8.34 1.52
C CYS A 45 4.93 9.57 2.20
N ILE A 46 5.54 10.75 2.02
CA ILE A 46 5.05 12.02 2.58
C ILE A 46 3.73 12.43 1.91
N GLU A 47 3.63 12.32 0.58
CA GLU A 47 2.40 12.59 -0.17
C GLU A 47 1.24 11.67 0.26
N ASN A 48 1.56 10.41 0.55
CA ASN A 48 0.59 9.38 0.94
C ASN A 48 0.46 9.22 2.46
N LYS A 49 0.86 10.22 3.26
CA LYS A 49 0.90 10.15 4.73
C LYS A 49 -0.41 9.72 5.39
N LYS A 50 -1.58 9.95 4.76
CA LYS A 50 -2.89 9.43 5.22
C LYS A 50 -2.93 7.90 5.36
N HIS A 51 -2.04 7.19 4.66
CA HIS A 51 -1.90 5.74 4.68
C HIS A 51 -0.65 5.26 5.44
N HIS A 52 -0.03 6.11 6.28
CA HIS A 52 1.25 5.83 6.97
C HIS A 52 1.28 4.44 7.64
N GLY A 53 0.20 4.04 8.31
CA GLY A 53 0.13 2.73 8.97
C GLY A 53 0.25 1.55 8.00
N GLN A 54 -0.30 1.64 6.80
CA GLN A 54 -0.19 0.59 5.78
C GLN A 54 1.19 0.60 5.11
N ILE A 55 1.76 1.78 4.88
CA ILE A 55 3.12 1.95 4.34
C ILE A 55 4.12 1.24 5.26
N VAL A 56 4.10 1.55 6.57
CA VAL A 56 5.02 0.97 7.56
C VAL A 56 4.83 -0.54 7.69
N ARG A 57 3.59 -1.04 7.76
CA ARG A 57 3.34 -2.49 7.84
C ARG A 57 3.88 -3.23 6.62
N SER A 58 3.69 -2.68 5.43
CA SER A 58 4.15 -3.28 4.18
C SER A 58 5.68 -3.25 4.07
N TRP A 59 6.31 -2.16 4.52
CA TRP A 59 7.76 -2.03 4.62
C TRP A 59 8.36 -3.10 5.53
N MET A 60 7.83 -3.27 6.74
CA MET A 60 8.30 -4.29 7.68
C MET A 60 8.16 -5.71 7.14
N LYS A 61 7.11 -5.99 6.34
CA LYS A 61 6.94 -7.26 5.65
C LYS A 61 8.00 -7.46 4.57
N TRP A 62 8.34 -6.40 3.82
CA TRP A 62 9.37 -6.45 2.78
C TRP A 62 10.77 -6.60 3.36
N LEU A 63 11.09 -5.90 4.45
CA LEU A 63 12.38 -5.97 5.12
C LEU A 63 12.74 -7.42 5.51
N LYS A 64 11.77 -8.18 6.02
CA LYS A 64 11.92 -9.61 6.35
C LYS A 64 12.21 -10.52 5.15
N LYS A 65 11.92 -10.08 3.92
CA LYS A 65 12.22 -10.83 2.69
C LYS A 65 13.61 -10.52 2.14
N CYS A 66 14.20 -9.41 2.57
CA CYS A 66 15.51 -8.95 2.13
C CYS A 66 16.65 -9.46 3.04
N GLU A 67 16.31 -10.22 4.09
CA GLU A 67 17.25 -10.96 4.94
C GLU A 67 17.66 -12.30 4.31
#